data_AF-A0AAJ2H522-F1
#
_entry.id   AF-A0AAJ2H522-F1
#
_cell.length_a   1.000
_cell.length_b   1.000
_cell.length_c   1.000
_cell.angle_alpha   90.00
_cell.angle_beta   90.00
_cell.angle_gamma   90.00
#
_symmetry.space_group_name_H-M   'P 1'
#
loop_
_entity.id
_entity.type
_entity.pdbx_description
1 polymer ?
#
loop_
_entity_poly.entity_id
_entity_poly.type
_entity_poly.pdbx_seq_one_letter_code
_entity_poly.pdbx_strand_id
1 'polypeptide(L)'
;MNDFYVHGHTVPAELQLALIAKMQQGPFKAATIQAEACRLGIPEFSDSREPLAMRAADRIIQRERKAGNIELRRPFWVWVRK
;
A
#
# COMPACT_ATOMS: atom_id res chain seq x y z
N MET A 1 1.14 15.16 -0.09
CA MET A 1 1.44 13.79 0.39
C MET A 1 2.94 13.77 0.60
N ASN A 2 3.41 13.38 1.79
CA ASN A 2 4.83 13.37 2.11
C ASN A 2 5.36 11.94 2.07
N ASP A 3 6.66 11.79 1.86
CA ASP A 3 7.35 10.50 1.97
C ASP A 3 7.14 9.90 3.37
N PHE A 4 7.15 8.56 3.46
CA PHE A 4 7.19 7.89 4.76
C PHE A 4 8.26 6.82 4.80
N TYR A 5 8.65 6.43 6.00
CA TYR A 5 9.70 5.43 6.23
C TYR A 5 9.11 4.12 6.73
N VAL A 6 9.64 3.01 6.21
CA VAL A 6 9.41 1.66 6.71
C VAL A 6 10.77 1.06 7.00
N HIS A 7 11.11 0.89 8.28
CA HIS A 7 12.36 0.25 8.69
C HIS A 7 13.61 0.79 7.99
N GLY A 8 13.74 2.13 7.93
CA GLY A 8 14.85 2.81 7.28
C GLY A 8 14.73 2.94 5.75
N HIS A 9 13.75 2.29 5.12
CA HIS A 9 13.47 2.46 3.70
C HIS A 9 12.48 3.60 3.46
N THR A 10 12.88 4.58 2.64
CA THR A 10 12.00 5.66 2.21
C THR A 10 11.00 5.16 1.17
N VAL A 11 9.73 5.47 1.37
CA VAL A 11 8.66 5.27 0.38
C VAL A 11 8.24 6.64 -0.15
N PRO A 12 8.73 7.04 -1.34
CA PRO A 12 8.42 8.32 -1.96
C PRO A 12 6.92 8.54 -2.15
N ALA A 13 6.48 9.79 -2.07
CA ALA A 13 5.09 10.18 -2.28
C ALA A 13 4.54 9.70 -3.64
N GLU A 14 5.36 9.67 -4.69
CA GLU A 14 5.00 9.14 -6.01
C GLU A 14 4.66 7.65 -5.98
N LEU A 15 5.42 6.83 -5.24
CA LEU A 15 5.13 5.41 -5.08
C LEU A 15 3.84 5.20 -4.30
N GLN A 16 3.59 6.04 -3.29
CA GLN A 16 2.34 6.01 -2.54
C GLN A 16 1.15 6.32 -3.46
N LEU A 17 1.28 7.33 -4.33
CA LEU A 17 0.23 7.67 -5.31
C LEU A 17 -0.01 6.53 -6.30
N ALA A 18 1.04 5.86 -6.79
CA ALA A 18 0.89 4.71 -7.67
C ALA A 18 0.17 3.53 -6.98
N LEU A 19 0.50 3.26 -5.71
CA LEU A 19 -0.19 2.23 -4.92
C LEU A 19 -1.66 2.58 -4.66
N ILE A 20 -1.97 3.85 -4.39
CA ILE A 20 -3.36 4.32 -4.26
C ILE A 20 -4.10 4.20 -5.59
N ALA A 21 -3.47 4.59 -6.71
CA ALA A 21 -4.05 4.42 -8.04
C ALA A 21 -4.36 2.94 -8.31
N LYS A 22 -3.51 2.01 -7.84
CA LYS A 22 -3.80 0.57 -7.95
C LYS A 22 -5.04 0.15 -7.15
N MET A 23 -5.24 0.69 -5.96
CA MET A 23 -6.44 0.44 -5.14
C MET A 23 -7.74 0.94 -5.78
N GLN A 24 -7.65 1.98 -6.63
CA GLN A 24 -8.79 2.59 -7.30
C GLN A 24 -9.24 1.82 -8.55
N GLN A 25 -8.42 0.91 -9.08
CA GLN A 25 -8.74 0.16 -10.30
C GLN A 25 -9.86 -0.87 -10.12
N GLY A 26 -10.14 -1.29 -8.88
CA GLY A 26 -11.18 -2.27 -8.59
C GLY A 26 -10.98 -2.93 -7.22
N PRO A 27 -11.82 -3.93 -6.88
CA PRO A 27 -11.66 -4.70 -5.65
C PRO A 27 -10.27 -5.34 -5.55
N PHE A 28 -9.60 -5.22 -4.40
CA PHE A 28 -8.24 -5.69 -4.22
C PHE A 28 -8.04 -6.44 -2.88
N LYS A 29 -6.98 -7.26 -2.82
CA LYS A 29 -6.49 -7.86 -1.57
C LYS A 29 -5.23 -7.11 -1.12
N ALA A 30 -4.88 -7.19 0.16
CA ALA A 30 -3.63 -6.61 0.67
C ALA A 30 -2.40 -7.14 -0.09
N ALA A 31 -2.37 -8.45 -0.37
CA ALA A 31 -1.34 -9.09 -1.18
C ALA A 31 -1.20 -8.50 -2.59
N THR A 32 -2.29 -7.99 -3.19
CA THR A 32 -2.25 -7.31 -4.49
C THR A 32 -1.44 -6.02 -4.42
N ILE A 33 -1.60 -5.25 -3.34
CA ILE A 33 -0.89 -3.98 -3.14
C ILE A 33 0.55 -4.23 -2.73
N GLN A 34 0.81 -5.28 -1.94
CA GLN A 34 2.18 -5.72 -1.65
C GLN A 34 2.92 -6.11 -2.94
N ALA A 35 2.31 -6.91 -3.81
CA ALA A 35 2.93 -7.30 -5.08
C ALA A 35 3.22 -6.07 -5.96
N GLU A 36 2.31 -5.10 -5.99
CA GLU A 36 2.52 -3.83 -6.69
C GLU A 36 3.65 -3.00 -6.07
N ALA A 37 3.77 -2.97 -4.74
CA ALA A 37 4.86 -2.30 -4.04
C ALA A 37 6.22 -2.90 -4.44
N CYS A 38 6.32 -4.23 -4.49
CA CYS A 38 7.51 -4.92 -5.02
C CYS A 38 7.80 -4.52 -6.47
N ARG A 39 6.78 -4.54 -7.33
CA ARG A 39 6.91 -4.18 -8.76
C ARG A 39 7.42 -2.76 -8.96
N LEU A 40 7.04 -1.84 -8.07
CA LEU A 40 7.44 -0.44 -8.12
C LEU A 40 8.80 -0.16 -7.45
N GLY A 41 9.51 -1.19 -6.98
CA GLY A 41 10.88 -1.08 -6.50
C GLY A 41 11.04 -1.02 -4.97
N ILE A 42 9.97 -1.18 -4.19
CA ILE A 42 10.10 -1.39 -2.75
C ILE A 42 10.58 -2.84 -2.54
N PRO A 43 11.75 -3.08 -1.91
CA PRO A 43 12.22 -4.44 -1.70
C PRO A 43 11.21 -5.27 -0.91
N GLU A 44 11.16 -6.57 -1.16
CA GLU A 44 10.27 -7.44 -0.39
C GLU A 44 10.68 -7.51 1.09
N PHE A 45 12.00 -7.58 1.33
CA PHE A 45 12.61 -7.63 2.65
C PHE A 45 13.74 -6.60 2.78
N SER A 46 13.99 -6.11 4.00
CA SER A 46 15.23 -5.38 4.35
C SER A 46 16.40 -6.35 4.57
N ASP A 47 17.61 -5.81 4.76
CA ASP A 47 18.79 -6.58 5.15
C ASP A 47 18.59 -7.36 6.46
N SER A 48 17.77 -6.81 7.36
CA SER A 48 17.36 -7.46 8.62
C SER A 48 16.15 -8.39 8.47
N ARG A 49 15.76 -8.74 7.24
CA ARG A 49 14.61 -9.59 6.89
C ARG A 49 13.25 -9.03 7.32
N GLU A 50 13.14 -7.71 7.49
CA GLU A 50 11.84 -7.09 7.74
C GLU A 50 11.03 -6.96 6.44
N PRO A 51 9.73 -7.33 6.42
CA PRO A 51 8.93 -7.32 5.20
C PRO A 51 8.51 -5.90 4.77
N LEU A 52 9.36 -5.21 4.01
CA LEU A 52 9.21 -3.80 3.66
C LEU A 52 7.99 -3.54 2.78
N ALA A 53 7.85 -4.27 1.66
CA ALA A 53 6.73 -4.10 0.74
C ALA A 53 5.37 -4.36 1.39
N MET A 54 5.29 -5.38 2.25
CA MET A 54 4.08 -5.69 3.03
C MET A 54 3.73 -4.53 3.97
N ARG A 55 4.71 -4.04 4.74
CA ARG A 55 4.48 -2.93 5.68
C ARG A 55 4.15 -1.62 4.97
N ALA A 56 4.75 -1.35 3.81
CA ALA A 56 4.41 -0.20 2.99
C ALA A 56 2.96 -0.28 2.49
N ALA A 57 2.56 -1.43 1.95
CA ALA A 57 1.19 -1.68 1.51
C ALA A 57 0.18 -1.53 2.67
N ASP A 58 0.43 -2.20 3.80
CA ASP A 58 -0.43 -2.14 4.98
C ASP A 58 -0.61 -0.73 5.51
N ARG A 59 0.48 0.07 5.55
CA ARG A 59 0.42 1.45 6.03
C ARG A 59 -0.48 2.32 5.15
N ILE A 60 -0.40 2.15 3.83
CA ILE A 60 -1.24 2.88 2.88
C ILE A 60 -2.69 2.40 3.00
N ILE A 61 -2.94 1.09 3.02
CA ILE A 61 -4.30 0.53 3.20
C ILE A 61 -4.93 1.05 4.49
N GLN A 62 -4.21 1.02 5.62
CA GLN A 62 -4.71 1.52 6.90
C GLN A 62 -4.99 3.02 6.87
N ARG A 63 -4.14 3.80 6.20
CA ARG A 63 -4.35 5.24 6.02
C ARG A 63 -5.63 5.51 5.21
N GLU A 64 -5.78 4.88 4.05
CA GLU A 64 -6.93 5.10 3.17
C GLU A 64 -8.23 4.59 3.82
N ARG A 65 -8.15 3.51 4.60
CA ARG A 65 -9.27 3.04 5.43
C ARG A 65 -9.66 4.06 6.49
N LYS A 66 -8.68 4.61 7.24
CA LYS A 66 -8.93 5.64 8.27
C LYS A 66 -9.51 6.93 7.66
N ALA A 67 -9.13 7.24 6.42
CA ALA A 67 -9.68 8.36 5.67
C ALA A 67 -11.09 8.11 5.10
N GLY A 68 -11.64 6.89 5.24
CA GLY A 68 -12.94 6.52 4.70
C GLY A 68 -12.95 6.33 3.17
N ASN A 69 -11.78 6.19 2.55
CA ASN A 69 -11.67 6.06 1.09
C ASN A 69 -11.92 4.63 0.61
N ILE A 70 -11.62 3.63 1.45
CA ILE A 70 -11.81 2.21 1.17
C ILE A 70 -12.62 1.52 2.28
N GLU A 71 -13.34 0.47 1.89
CA GLU A 71 -14.14 -0.38 2.77
C GLU A 71 -13.80 -1.86 2.54
N LEU A 72 -13.83 -2.68 3.59
CA LEU A 72 -13.66 -4.12 3.47
C LEU A 72 -15.00 -4.80 3.18
N ARG A 73 -15.23 -5.17 1.92
CA ARG A 73 -16.35 -5.99 1.46
C ARG A 73 -15.86 -7.42 1.26
N ARG A 74 -15.80 -8.17 2.36
CA ARG A 74 -15.11 -9.47 2.44
C ARG A 74 -15.39 -10.36 1.21
N PRO A 75 -14.34 -10.90 0.55
CA PRO A 75 -12.94 -10.93 0.98
C PRO A 75 -12.07 -9.78 0.43
N PHE A 76 -12.63 -8.69 -0.11
CA PHE A 76 -11.89 -7.65 -0.83
C PHE A 76 -12.01 -6.26 -0.19
N TRP A 77 -10.96 -5.46 -0.32
CA TRP A 77 -11.04 -4.02 -0.15
C TRP A 77 -11.61 -3.39 -1.41
N VAL A 78 -12.45 -2.37 -1.25
CA VAL A 78 -13.10 -1.67 -2.36
C VAL A 78 -12.97 -0.17 -2.11
N TRP A 79 -12.60 0.58 -3.14
CA TRP A 79 -12.65 2.04 -3.11
C TRP A 79 -14.10 2.53 -3.13
N VAL A 80 -14.49 3.33 -2.13
CA VAL A 80 -15.90 3.74 -1.92
C VAL A 80 -16.12 5.25 -2.01
N ARG A 81 -15.05 6.05 -2.04
CA ARG A 81 -15.15 7.51 -2.16
C ARG A 81 -15.35 7.91 -3.62
N LYS A 82 -16.48 8.59 -3.87
CA LYS A 82 -16.82 9.26 -5.13
C LYS A 82 -16.17 10.63 -5.22
#